data_AF-A0A8T3VMC7-F1
#
_entry.id   AF-A0A8T3VMC7-F1
#
_cell.length_a   1.000
_cell.length_b   1.000
_cell.length_c   1.000
_cell.angle_alpha   90.00
_cell.angle_beta   90.00
_cell.angle_gamma   90.00
#
_symmetry.space_group_name_H-M   'P 1'
#
loop_
_entity.id
_entity.type
_entity.pdbx_description
1 polymer ?
#
loop_
_entity_poly.entity_id
_entity_poly.type
_entity_poly.pdbx_seq_one_letter_code
_entity_poly.pdbx_strand_id
1 'polypeptide(L)'
;MWGIFIAIAFSIISILFVSYLSASVSSNFASNLKERLFSIVMNINTLDDYSKINFSGLMTRLIRGVDTEQSFVLILLRRVLSLIIAAIWIVYCLMNLNEMYAFAFAIFLLIYAVLFIFKLNQTANDYFKVKKLNGRLNNLFRDKIVGLKTIKLFSKEEYSSEIFKKAADDAFNEGYKFQKEINFPSIFMVVLHIVVVFFILWGLFIFEANNQTAVNLFLALLYLLYL
;
A
#
# COMPACT_ATOMS: atom_id res chain seq x y z
N MET A 1 33.37 -14.88 1.24
CA MET A 1 33.22 -13.61 2.00
C MET A 1 33.14 -12.36 1.11
N TRP A 2 34.05 -12.14 0.15
CA TRP A 2 34.03 -10.93 -0.72
C TRP A 2 32.75 -10.76 -1.57
N GLY A 3 32.16 -11.85 -2.08
CA GLY A 3 30.89 -11.77 -2.83
C GLY A 3 29.70 -11.26 -2.03
N ILE A 4 29.69 -11.45 -0.71
CA ILE A 4 28.61 -10.97 0.18
C ILE A 4 28.68 -9.44 0.31
N PHE A 5 29.88 -8.88 0.47
CA PHE A 5 30.07 -7.43 0.52
C PHE A 5 29.65 -6.74 -0.79
N ILE A 6 29.95 -7.35 -1.93
CA ILE A 6 29.57 -6.82 -3.25
C ILE A 6 28.06 -6.86 -3.45
N ALA A 7 27.39 -7.95 -3.07
CA ALA A 7 25.93 -8.07 -3.17
C ALA A 7 25.20 -7.06 -2.26
N ILE A 8 25.69 -6.87 -1.02
CA ILE A 8 25.11 -5.89 -0.08
C ILE A 8 25.33 -4.46 -0.61
N ALA A 9 26.52 -4.14 -1.10
CA ALA A 9 26.81 -2.82 -1.66
C ALA A 9 25.92 -2.51 -2.87
N PHE A 10 25.74 -3.47 -3.78
CA PHE A 10 24.86 -3.32 -4.94
C PHE A 10 23.39 -3.12 -4.52
N SER A 11 22.92 -3.87 -3.52
CA SER A 11 21.58 -3.71 -2.97
C SER A 11 21.35 -2.29 -2.41
N ILE A 12 22.30 -1.77 -1.63
CA ILE A 12 22.18 -0.42 -1.04
C ILE A 12 22.13 0.65 -2.14
N ILE A 13 23.01 0.55 -3.14
CA ILE A 13 23.05 1.49 -4.26
C ILE A 13 21.74 1.46 -5.05
N SER A 14 21.21 0.26 -5.31
CA SER A 14 19.94 0.10 -6.01
C SER A 14 18.77 0.72 -5.23
N ILE A 15 18.70 0.51 -3.91
CA ILE A 15 17.67 1.09 -3.05
C ILE A 15 17.71 2.62 -3.08
N LEU A 16 18.92 3.20 -2.97
CA LEU A 16 19.11 4.64 -3.03
C LEU A 16 18.67 5.19 -4.40
N PHE A 17 19.03 4.50 -5.47
CA PHE A 17 18.66 4.88 -6.83
C PHE A 17 17.13 4.86 -7.05
N VAL A 18 16.46 3.77 -6.66
CA VAL A 18 15.00 3.65 -6.74
C VAL A 18 14.30 4.71 -5.89
N SER A 19 14.81 4.95 -4.68
CA SER A 19 14.23 5.94 -3.76
C SER A 19 14.36 7.35 -4.31
N TYR A 20 15.53 7.69 -4.88
CA TYR A 20 15.77 8.96 -5.53
C TYR A 20 14.89 9.17 -6.76
N LEU A 21 14.82 8.17 -7.65
CA LEU A 21 14.02 8.25 -8.87
C LEU A 21 12.53 8.36 -8.53
N SER A 22 12.06 7.58 -7.56
CA SER A 22 10.66 7.62 -7.12
C SER A 22 10.29 8.96 -6.48
N ALA A 23 11.18 9.52 -5.65
CA ALA A 23 10.98 10.82 -5.03
C ALA A 23 10.96 11.95 -6.06
N SER A 24 11.88 11.93 -7.04
CA SER A 24 11.95 12.93 -8.11
C SER A 24 10.69 12.93 -8.97
N VAL A 25 10.26 11.76 -9.46
CA VAL A 25 9.05 11.63 -10.28
C VAL A 25 7.80 12.05 -9.52
N SER A 26 7.66 11.60 -8.28
CA SER A 26 6.50 11.96 -7.44
C SER A 26 6.46 13.45 -7.09
N SER A 27 7.61 14.05 -6.76
CA SER A 27 7.70 15.49 -6.48
C SER A 27 7.38 16.35 -7.71
N ASN A 28 7.89 15.98 -8.88
CA ASN A 28 7.58 16.69 -10.13
C ASN A 28 6.09 16.57 -10.49
N PHE A 29 5.51 15.38 -10.31
CA PHE A 29 4.07 15.18 -10.49
C PHE A 29 3.25 16.07 -9.55
N ALA A 30 3.60 16.11 -8.27
CA ALA A 30 2.92 16.94 -7.28
C ALA A 30 3.06 18.44 -7.55
N SER A 31 4.25 18.89 -7.98
CA SER A 31 4.50 20.28 -8.36
C SER A 31 3.61 20.70 -9.53
N ASN A 32 3.56 19.91 -10.59
CA ASN A 32 2.72 20.18 -11.75
C ASN A 32 1.23 20.21 -11.39
N LEU A 33 0.79 19.34 -10.49
CA LEU A 33 -0.60 19.32 -10.03
C LEU A 33 -0.93 20.56 -9.17
N LYS A 34 -0.03 20.96 -8.27
CA LYS A 34 -0.16 22.17 -7.44
C LYS A 34 -0.22 23.43 -8.31
N GLU A 35 0.63 23.53 -9.32
CA GLU A 35 0.63 24.68 -10.24
C GLU A 35 -0.69 24.80 -11.02
N ARG A 36 -1.22 23.68 -11.55
CA ARG A 36 -2.53 23.65 -12.24
C ARG A 36 -3.69 23.96 -11.30
N LEU A 37 -3.68 23.44 -10.08
CA LEU A 37 -4.73 23.73 -9.10
C LEU A 37 -4.68 25.20 -8.65
N PHE A 38 -3.48 25.75 -8.47
CA PHE A 38 -3.28 27.15 -8.12
C PHE A 38 -3.78 28.08 -9.23
N SER A 39 -3.50 27.79 -10.50
CA SER A 39 -4.00 28.58 -11.63
C SER A 39 -5.52 28.53 -11.76
N ILE A 40 -6.15 27.38 -11.52
CA ILE A 40 -7.62 27.26 -11.48
C ILE A 40 -8.20 28.13 -10.36
N VAL A 41 -7.64 28.06 -9.16
CA VAL A 41 -8.12 28.84 -8.00
C VAL A 41 -7.95 30.34 -8.23
N MET A 42 -6.82 30.79 -8.80
CA MET A 42 -6.60 32.19 -9.12
C MET A 42 -7.53 32.73 -10.22
N ASN A 43 -7.97 31.88 -11.16
CA ASN A 43 -8.87 32.27 -12.25
C ASN A 43 -10.35 32.32 -11.84
N ILE A 44 -10.71 31.95 -10.61
CA ILE A 44 -12.05 32.19 -10.08
C ILE A 44 -12.18 33.70 -9.85
N ASN A 45 -12.83 34.40 -10.80
CA ASN A 45 -12.84 35.87 -10.91
C ASN A 45 -14.03 36.57 -10.24
N THR A 46 -14.96 35.86 -9.60
CA THR A 46 -16.15 36.48 -9.02
C THR A 46 -15.90 36.87 -7.56
N LEU A 47 -15.83 38.17 -7.26
CA LEU A 47 -15.67 38.72 -5.90
C LEU A 47 -16.75 38.22 -4.90
N ASP A 48 -17.93 37.83 -5.40
CA ASP A 48 -19.02 37.24 -4.63
C ASP A 48 -18.77 35.79 -4.16
N ASP A 49 -17.88 35.05 -4.85
CA ASP A 49 -17.51 33.68 -4.48
C ASP A 49 -16.36 33.66 -3.46
N TYR A 50 -15.48 34.66 -3.46
CA TYR A 50 -14.38 34.78 -2.49
C TYR A 50 -14.85 34.98 -1.04
N SER A 51 -15.98 35.66 -0.85
CA SER A 51 -16.55 35.88 0.50
C SER A 51 -17.30 34.64 1.02
N LYS A 52 -17.87 33.82 0.11
CA LYS A 52 -18.57 32.56 0.44
C LYS A 52 -17.61 31.39 0.66
N ILE A 53 -16.43 31.44 0.04
CA ILE A 53 -15.42 30.38 0.11
C ILE A 53 -14.28 30.82 1.03
N ASN A 54 -14.07 30.10 2.14
CA ASN A 54 -12.87 30.32 2.96
C ASN A 54 -11.62 29.94 2.15
N PHE A 55 -11.01 30.92 1.50
CA PHE A 55 -9.88 30.76 0.57
C PHE A 55 -8.69 30.06 1.23
N SER A 56 -8.36 30.43 2.47
CA SER A 56 -7.32 29.77 3.26
C SER A 56 -7.63 28.29 3.48
N GLY A 57 -8.85 27.98 3.93
CA GLY A 57 -9.30 26.60 4.13
C GLY A 57 -9.43 25.78 2.84
N LEU A 58 -9.73 26.40 1.70
CA LEU A 58 -9.75 25.75 0.39
C LEU A 58 -8.33 25.41 -0.06
N MET A 59 -7.40 26.36 0.02
CA MET A 59 -6.00 26.16 -0.33
C MET A 59 -5.38 25.03 0.49
N THR A 60 -5.57 25.02 1.80
CA THR A 60 -5.06 23.92 2.67
C THR A 60 -5.69 22.57 2.36
N ARG A 61 -6.95 22.53 1.89
CA ARG A 61 -7.59 21.26 1.47
C ARG A 61 -7.03 20.77 0.13
N LEU A 62 -6.78 21.67 -0.81
CA LEU A 62 -6.17 21.33 -2.10
C LEU A 62 -4.75 20.80 -1.92
N ILE A 63 -3.91 21.51 -1.16
CA ILE A 63 -2.52 21.09 -0.91
C ILE A 63 -2.48 19.71 -0.25
N ARG A 64 -3.30 19.49 0.80
CA ARG A 64 -3.39 18.17 1.45
C ARG A 64 -3.89 17.08 0.52
N GLY A 65 -4.81 17.41 -0.39
CA GLY A 65 -5.26 16.49 -1.43
C GLY A 65 -4.09 16.06 -2.33
N VAL A 66 -3.31 17.02 -2.82
CA VAL A 66 -2.13 16.71 -3.65
C VAL A 66 -1.09 15.91 -2.89
N ASP A 67 -0.80 16.24 -1.63
CA ASP A 67 0.21 15.53 -0.84
C ASP A 67 -0.17 14.05 -0.60
N THR A 68 -1.47 13.77 -0.47
CA THR A 68 -1.99 12.41 -0.35
C THR A 68 -1.78 11.62 -1.64
N GLU A 69 -2.11 12.22 -2.79
CA GLU A 69 -1.88 11.63 -4.11
C GLU A 69 -0.38 11.47 -4.42
N GLN A 70 0.44 12.45 -4.04
CA GLN A 70 1.90 12.38 -4.17
C GLN A 70 2.47 11.17 -3.43
N SER A 71 2.05 11.01 -2.17
CA SER A 71 2.48 9.90 -1.31
C SER A 71 2.05 8.55 -1.89
N PHE A 72 0.84 8.48 -2.44
CA PHE A 72 0.35 7.29 -3.15
C PHE A 72 1.24 6.94 -4.34
N VAL A 73 1.51 7.90 -5.23
CA VAL A 73 2.39 7.71 -6.40
C VAL A 73 3.80 7.31 -5.96
N LEU A 74 4.35 7.92 -4.91
CA LEU A 74 5.68 7.61 -4.38
C LEU A 74 5.77 6.16 -3.91
N ILE A 75 4.80 5.71 -3.11
CA ILE A 75 4.78 4.35 -2.58
C ILE A 75 4.56 3.36 -3.72
N LEU A 76 3.63 3.63 -4.64
CA LEU A 76 3.33 2.75 -5.77
C LEU A 76 4.56 2.56 -6.66
N LEU A 77 5.20 3.66 -7.07
CA LEU A 77 6.37 3.62 -7.93
C LEU A 77 7.55 2.91 -7.25
N ARG A 78 7.78 3.20 -5.96
CA ARG A 78 8.84 2.54 -5.18
C ARG A 78 8.62 1.03 -5.06
N ARG A 79 7.38 0.59 -4.82
CA ARG A 79 7.03 -0.83 -4.70
C ARG A 79 7.17 -1.58 -6.02
N VAL A 80 6.68 -0.99 -7.12
CA VAL A 80 6.77 -1.60 -8.46
C VAL A 80 8.23 -1.71 -8.90
N LEU A 81 9.02 -0.64 -8.77
CA LEU A 81 10.43 -0.66 -9.16
C LEU A 81 11.26 -1.65 -8.34
N SER A 82 11.02 -1.70 -7.02
CA SER A 82 11.72 -2.65 -6.14
C SER A 82 11.39 -4.10 -6.53
N LEU A 83 10.13 -4.40 -6.86
CA LEU A 83 9.71 -5.73 -7.31
C LEU A 83 10.40 -6.15 -8.62
N ILE A 84 10.51 -5.25 -9.60
CA ILE A 84 11.14 -5.53 -10.90
C ILE A 84 12.63 -5.82 -10.70
N ILE A 85 13.32 -4.99 -9.92
CA ILE A 85 14.76 -5.17 -9.64
C ILE A 85 15.00 -6.47 -8.87
N ALA A 86 14.16 -6.77 -7.88
CA ALA A 86 14.22 -8.03 -7.17
C ALA A 86 14.05 -9.21 -8.15
N ALA A 87 13.03 -9.21 -9.01
CA ALA A 87 12.80 -10.28 -9.98
C ALA A 87 14.03 -10.53 -10.88
N ILE A 88 14.68 -9.47 -11.38
CA ILE A 88 15.89 -9.58 -12.21
C ILE A 88 17.05 -10.21 -11.41
N TRP A 89 17.26 -9.75 -10.17
CA TRP A 89 18.32 -10.27 -9.30
C TRP A 89 18.12 -11.76 -8.98
N ILE A 90 16.88 -12.16 -8.75
CA ILE A 90 16.50 -13.54 -8.45
C ILE A 90 16.80 -14.47 -9.62
N VAL A 91 16.44 -14.05 -10.84
CA VAL A 91 16.72 -14.83 -12.06
C VAL A 91 18.22 -14.97 -12.28
N TYR A 92 18.98 -13.87 -12.16
CA TYR A 92 20.44 -13.90 -12.26
C TYR A 92 21.09 -14.85 -11.24
N CYS A 93 20.58 -14.82 -10.00
CA CYS A 93 21.00 -15.69 -8.92
C CYS A 93 20.70 -17.18 -9.21
N LEU A 94 19.48 -17.50 -9.63
CA LEU A 94 19.05 -18.88 -9.87
C LEU A 94 19.78 -19.53 -11.06
N MET A 95 20.11 -18.76 -12.10
CA MET A 95 20.91 -19.25 -13.23
C MET A 95 22.31 -19.73 -12.82
N ASN A 96 22.89 -19.14 -11.76
CA ASN A 96 24.21 -19.54 -11.25
C ASN A 96 24.17 -20.82 -10.37
N LEU A 97 22.99 -21.29 -9.96
CA LEU A 97 22.82 -22.46 -9.09
C LEU A 97 22.41 -23.71 -9.88
N ASN A 98 21.27 -23.66 -10.57
CA ASN A 98 20.76 -24.72 -11.42
C ASN A 98 19.54 -24.22 -12.22
N GLU A 99 19.49 -24.49 -13.52
CA GLU A 99 18.42 -24.01 -14.43
C GLU A 99 17.02 -24.52 -14.03
N MET A 100 16.93 -25.69 -13.41
CA MET A 100 15.66 -26.28 -12.98
C MET A 100 14.97 -25.47 -11.87
N TYR A 101 15.74 -24.87 -10.95
CA TYR A 101 15.17 -24.03 -9.88
C TYR A 101 14.71 -22.66 -10.41
N ALA A 102 15.39 -22.12 -11.43
CA ALA A 102 14.98 -20.87 -12.08
C ALA A 102 13.60 -21.01 -12.73
N PHE A 103 13.35 -22.12 -13.43
CA PHE A 103 12.08 -22.37 -14.11
C PHE A 103 10.92 -22.59 -13.12
N ALA A 104 11.16 -23.32 -12.03
CA ALA A 104 10.17 -23.52 -10.98
C ALA A 104 9.76 -22.20 -10.30
N PHE A 105 10.72 -21.30 -10.06
CA PHE A 105 10.45 -19.99 -9.47
C PHE A 105 9.66 -19.06 -10.40
N ALA A 106 9.98 -19.06 -11.70
CA ALA A 106 9.24 -18.29 -12.70
C ALA A 106 7.76 -18.71 -12.78
N ILE A 107 7.49 -20.01 -12.73
CA ILE A 107 6.12 -20.55 -12.69
C ILE A 107 5.39 -20.12 -11.40
N PHE A 108 6.07 -20.18 -10.25
CA PHE A 108 5.51 -19.73 -8.98
C PHE A 108 5.14 -18.23 -9.00
N LEU A 109 6.03 -17.39 -9.53
CA LEU A 109 5.78 -15.94 -9.69
C LEU A 109 4.56 -15.67 -10.57
N LEU A 110 4.42 -16.40 -11.68
CA LEU A 110 3.29 -16.27 -12.59
C LEU A 110 1.97 -16.63 -11.89
N ILE A 111 1.93 -17.76 -11.18
CA ILE A 111 0.75 -18.20 -10.43
C ILE A 111 0.39 -17.19 -9.35
N TYR A 112 1.39 -16.68 -8.62
CA TYR A 112 1.18 -15.66 -7.59
C TYR A 112 0.62 -14.36 -8.17
N ALA A 113 1.17 -13.89 -9.30
CA ALA A 113 0.69 -12.68 -9.97
C ALA A 113 -0.77 -12.82 -10.41
N VAL A 114 -1.16 -13.97 -10.98
CA VAL A 114 -2.54 -14.25 -11.40
C VAL A 114 -3.49 -14.27 -10.20
N LEU A 115 -3.12 -14.97 -9.12
CA LEU A 115 -3.92 -15.01 -7.89
C LEU A 115 -4.07 -13.63 -7.26
N PHE A 116 -3.02 -12.82 -7.28
CA PHE A 116 -3.02 -11.46 -6.74
C PHE A 116 -3.97 -10.54 -7.53
N ILE A 117 -3.88 -10.55 -8.86
CA ILE A 117 -4.77 -9.75 -9.73
C ILE A 117 -6.23 -10.17 -9.55
N PHE A 118 -6.50 -11.48 -9.49
CA PHE A 118 -7.84 -11.99 -9.28
C PHE A 118 -8.44 -11.50 -7.96
N LYS A 119 -7.66 -11.55 -6.86
CA LYS A 119 -8.08 -11.05 -5.56
C LYS A 119 -8.28 -9.54 -5.52
N LEU A 120 -7.44 -8.76 -6.17
CA LEU A 120 -7.61 -7.31 -6.24
C LEU A 120 -8.94 -6.94 -6.89
N ASN A 121 -9.28 -7.58 -8.01
CA ASN A 121 -10.54 -7.33 -8.70
C ASN A 121 -11.76 -7.69 -7.85
N GLN A 122 -11.69 -8.80 -7.11
CA GLN A 122 -12.76 -9.20 -6.20
C GLN A 122 -12.94 -8.19 -5.06
N THR A 123 -11.83 -7.78 -4.44
CA THR A 123 -11.81 -6.93 -3.23
C THR A 123 -12.13 -5.45 -3.54
N ALA A 124 -12.00 -5.03 -4.81
CA ALA A 124 -12.27 -3.65 -5.22
C ALA A 124 -13.72 -3.22 -4.96
N ASN A 125 -14.68 -4.12 -5.17
CA ASN A 125 -16.10 -3.80 -4.96
C ASN A 125 -16.42 -3.59 -3.47
N ASP A 126 -15.85 -4.42 -2.61
CA ASP A 126 -16.02 -4.33 -1.16
C ASP A 126 -15.38 -3.08 -0.57
N TYR A 127 -14.26 -2.62 -1.14
CA TYR A 127 -13.65 -1.34 -0.78
C TYR A 127 -14.62 -0.16 -0.97
N PHE A 128 -15.28 -0.09 -2.12
CA PHE A 128 -16.26 0.98 -2.38
C PHE A 128 -17.48 0.88 -1.47
N LYS A 129 -17.92 -0.34 -1.14
CA LYS A 129 -19.02 -0.58 -0.20
C LYS A 129 -18.70 -0.08 1.20
N VAL A 130 -17.54 -0.43 1.75
CA VAL A 130 -17.06 0.04 3.06
C VAL A 130 -16.90 1.56 3.07
N LYS A 131 -16.33 2.14 2.00
CA LYS A 131 -16.19 3.59 1.88
C LYS A 131 -17.54 4.31 1.90
N LYS A 132 -18.57 3.75 1.25
CA LYS A 132 -19.94 4.30 1.26
C LYS A 132 -20.60 4.21 2.65
N LEU A 133 -20.41 3.09 3.36
CA LEU A 133 -20.92 2.90 4.72
C LEU A 133 -20.27 3.87 5.71
N ASN A 134 -18.94 4.05 5.63
CA ASN A 134 -18.23 5.05 6.43
C ASN A 134 -18.69 6.48 6.10
N GLY A 135 -18.96 6.78 4.83
CA GLY A 135 -19.56 8.05 4.42
C GLY A 135 -20.93 8.29 5.07
N ARG A 136 -21.80 7.28 5.07
CA ARG A 136 -23.12 7.34 5.74
C ARG A 136 -22.98 7.51 7.26
N LEU A 137 -22.05 6.79 7.89
CA LEU A 137 -21.80 6.90 9.33
C LEU A 137 -21.32 8.31 9.71
N ASN A 138 -20.38 8.88 8.94
CA ASN A 138 -19.91 10.25 9.14
C ASN A 138 -21.02 11.29 8.97
N ASN A 139 -21.91 11.11 7.99
CA ASN A 139 -23.06 12.00 7.83
C ASN A 139 -24.00 11.93 9.02
N LEU A 140 -24.36 10.72 9.48
CA LEU A 140 -25.19 10.54 10.68
C LEU A 140 -24.54 11.14 11.93
N PHE A 141 -23.22 10.99 12.08
CA PHE A 141 -22.48 11.59 13.17
C PHE A 141 -22.56 13.12 13.14
N ARG A 142 -22.37 13.71 11.95
CA ARG A 142 -22.47 15.17 11.75
C ARG A 142 -23.89 15.67 12.05
N ASP A 143 -24.90 15.00 11.52
CA ASP A 143 -26.31 15.36 11.74
C ASP A 143 -26.68 15.27 13.21
N LYS A 144 -26.13 14.28 13.94
CA LYS A 144 -26.34 14.14 15.38
C LYS A 144 -25.70 15.26 16.19
N ILE A 145 -24.50 15.73 15.81
CA ILE A 145 -23.84 16.88 16.45
C ILE A 145 -24.64 18.16 16.22
N VAL A 146 -25.06 18.42 14.97
CA VAL A 146 -25.81 19.64 14.63
C VAL A 146 -27.22 19.60 15.25
N GLY A 147 -27.87 18.44 15.22
CA GLY A 147 -29.23 18.23 15.71
C GLY A 147 -29.33 17.93 17.21
N LEU A 148 -28.23 17.93 17.96
CA LEU A 148 -28.18 17.47 19.36
C LEU A 148 -29.23 18.17 20.24
N LYS A 149 -29.38 19.50 20.08
CA LYS A 149 -30.35 20.29 20.86
C LYS A 149 -31.79 19.86 20.55
N THR A 150 -32.10 19.61 19.29
CA THR A 150 -33.43 19.16 18.83
C THR A 150 -33.73 17.75 19.32
N ILE A 151 -32.75 16.84 19.30
CA ILE A 151 -32.89 15.48 19.82
C ILE A 151 -33.22 15.50 21.31
N LYS A 152 -32.54 16.36 22.09
CA LYS A 152 -32.82 16.58 23.52
C LYS A 152 -34.20 17.18 23.76
N LEU A 153 -34.58 18.20 23.00
CA LEU A 153 -35.88 18.88 23.13
C LEU A 153 -37.06 17.92 22.92
N PHE A 154 -36.94 16.94 22.04
CA PHE A 154 -37.98 15.94 21.78
C PHE A 154 -37.78 14.61 22.53
N SER A 155 -36.81 14.52 23.46
CA SER A 155 -36.46 13.30 24.20
C SER A 155 -36.24 12.07 23.28
N LYS A 156 -35.66 12.25 22.08
CA LYS A 156 -35.44 11.20 21.07
C LYS A 156 -34.01 10.62 21.09
N GLU A 157 -33.37 10.63 22.24
CA GLU A 157 -31.96 10.22 22.38
C GLU A 157 -31.76 8.73 22.08
N GLU A 158 -32.62 7.87 22.64
CA GLU A 158 -32.59 6.41 22.41
C GLU A 158 -32.81 6.08 20.93
N TYR A 159 -33.81 6.68 20.29
CA TYR A 159 -34.10 6.50 18.87
C TYR A 159 -32.91 6.88 17.97
N SER A 160 -32.26 8.03 18.24
CA SER A 160 -31.06 8.45 17.52
C SER A 160 -29.87 7.53 17.79
N SER A 161 -29.77 6.99 19.01
CA SER A 161 -28.74 6.04 19.40
C SER A 161 -28.87 4.72 18.64
N GLU A 162 -30.08 4.16 18.52
CA GLU A 162 -30.33 2.93 17.77
C GLU A 162 -29.99 3.06 16.29
N ILE A 163 -30.40 4.16 15.64
CA ILE A 163 -30.07 4.41 14.22
C ILE A 163 -28.56 4.50 14.03
N PHE A 164 -27.87 5.21 14.92
CA PHE A 164 -26.41 5.34 14.85
C PHE A 164 -25.72 4.00 15.08
N LYS A 165 -26.17 3.23 16.09
CA LYS A 165 -25.63 1.91 16.40
C LYS A 165 -25.79 0.96 15.22
N LYS A 166 -26.96 0.91 14.60
CA LYS A 166 -27.20 0.09 13.40
C LYS A 166 -26.26 0.46 12.25
N ALA A 167 -26.08 1.76 11.97
CA ALA A 167 -25.14 2.20 10.94
C ALA A 167 -23.68 1.89 11.27
N ALA A 168 -23.30 1.94 12.55
CA ALA A 168 -21.96 1.58 13.01
C ALA A 168 -21.72 0.07 12.91
N ASP A 169 -22.69 -0.76 13.30
CA ASP A 169 -22.62 -2.22 13.19
C ASP A 169 -22.54 -2.67 11.72
N ASP A 170 -23.33 -2.05 10.83
CA ASP A 170 -23.26 -2.30 9.38
C ASP A 170 -21.85 -1.96 8.83
N ALA A 171 -21.30 -0.80 9.21
CA ALA A 171 -19.97 -0.38 8.79
C ALA A 171 -18.86 -1.29 9.35
N PHE A 172 -18.98 -1.71 10.61
CA PHE A 172 -18.04 -2.60 11.27
C PHE A 172 -18.03 -3.99 10.64
N ASN A 173 -19.20 -4.59 10.42
CA ASN A 173 -19.30 -5.94 9.87
C ASN A 173 -18.75 -6.03 8.44
N GLU A 174 -19.11 -5.07 7.58
CA GLU A 174 -18.60 -5.02 6.22
C GLU A 174 -17.12 -4.62 6.18
N GLY A 175 -16.69 -3.70 7.06
CA GLY A 175 -15.28 -3.36 7.23
C GLY A 175 -14.42 -4.54 7.70
N TYR A 176 -14.93 -5.35 8.63
CA TYR A 176 -14.26 -6.54 9.11
C TYR A 176 -14.11 -7.60 8.01
N LYS A 177 -15.16 -7.85 7.22
CA LYS A 177 -15.11 -8.76 6.07
C LYS A 177 -14.07 -8.30 5.05
N PHE A 178 -14.12 -7.02 4.67
CA PHE A 178 -13.15 -6.42 3.77
C PHE A 178 -11.71 -6.55 4.30
N GLN A 179 -11.48 -6.24 5.58
CA GLN A 179 -10.16 -6.34 6.17
C GLN A 179 -9.65 -7.79 6.21
N LYS A 180 -10.54 -8.76 6.44
CA LYS A 180 -10.22 -10.19 6.39
C LYS A 180 -9.80 -10.62 4.99
N GLU A 181 -10.50 -10.15 3.95
CA GLU A 181 -10.21 -10.49 2.56
C GLU A 181 -8.90 -9.86 2.07
N ILE A 182 -8.67 -8.58 2.39
CA ILE A 182 -7.44 -7.87 2.01
C ILE A 182 -6.21 -8.32 2.79
N ASN A 183 -6.37 -8.85 4.01
CA ASN A 183 -5.25 -9.38 4.80
C ASN A 183 -4.84 -10.80 4.42
N PHE A 184 -5.63 -11.51 3.59
CA PHE A 184 -5.30 -12.88 3.20
C PHE A 184 -3.95 -13.00 2.46
N PRO A 185 -3.59 -12.11 1.50
CA PRO A 185 -2.25 -12.09 0.90
C PRO A 185 -1.13 -11.81 1.92
N SER A 186 -1.41 -11.07 3.00
CA SER A 186 -0.44 -10.79 4.06
C SER A 186 -0.11 -12.07 4.87
N ILE A 187 -1.10 -12.93 5.11
CA ILE A 187 -0.88 -14.25 5.72
C ILE A 187 -0.05 -15.15 4.79
N PHE A 188 -0.32 -15.12 3.48
CA PHE A 188 0.51 -15.83 2.50
C PHE A 188 1.97 -15.36 2.52
N MET A 189 2.19 -14.05 2.64
CA MET A 189 3.53 -13.51 2.85
C MET A 189 4.17 -14.07 4.12
N VAL A 190 3.50 -14.07 5.27
CA VAL A 190 4.06 -14.63 6.52
C VAL A 190 4.42 -16.11 6.37
N VAL A 191 3.57 -16.91 5.72
CA VAL A 191 3.85 -18.32 5.45
C VAL A 191 5.08 -18.48 4.54
N LEU A 192 5.20 -17.67 3.49
CA LEU A 192 6.41 -17.63 2.66
C LEU A 192 7.66 -17.31 3.51
N HIS A 193 7.59 -16.33 4.40
CA HIS A 193 8.71 -16.00 5.28
C HIS A 193 9.09 -17.17 6.20
N ILE A 194 8.11 -17.87 6.78
CA ILE A 194 8.37 -19.03 7.65
C ILE A 194 9.00 -20.18 6.85
N VAL A 195 8.46 -20.51 5.68
CA VAL A 195 9.00 -21.56 4.79
C VAL A 195 10.44 -21.22 4.42
N VAL A 196 10.72 -19.97 4.10
CA VAL A 196 12.09 -19.57 3.74
C VAL A 196 13.04 -19.62 4.93
N VAL A 197 12.64 -19.14 6.12
CA VAL A 197 13.47 -19.26 7.33
C VAL A 197 13.76 -20.73 7.65
N PHE A 198 12.77 -21.61 7.47
CA PHE A 198 12.96 -23.04 7.61
C PHE A 198 13.99 -23.59 6.61
N PHE A 199 13.89 -23.24 5.32
CA PHE A 199 14.89 -23.63 4.31
C PHE A 199 16.29 -23.10 4.61
N ILE A 200 16.43 -21.90 5.19
CA ILE A 200 17.72 -21.33 5.60
C ILE A 200 18.32 -22.15 6.76
N LEU A 201 17.53 -22.45 7.78
CA LEU A 201 17.98 -23.25 8.93
C LEU A 201 18.34 -24.68 8.52
N TRP A 202 17.54 -25.27 7.63
CA TRP A 202 17.80 -26.61 7.08
C TRP A 202 19.03 -26.62 6.16
N GLY A 203 19.21 -25.57 5.37
CA GLY A 203 20.40 -25.36 4.54
C GLY A 203 21.67 -25.20 5.37
N LEU A 204 21.63 -24.44 6.47
CA LEU A 204 22.74 -24.33 7.43
C LEU A 204 23.10 -25.69 8.06
N PHE A 205 22.12 -26.53 8.35
CA PHE A 205 22.33 -27.84 8.96
C PHE A 205 22.88 -28.90 7.99
N ILE A 206 22.57 -28.80 6.69
CA ILE A 206 22.97 -29.77 5.66
C ILE A 206 24.30 -29.37 4.97
N PHE A 207 24.61 -28.07 4.87
CA PHE A 207 25.74 -27.57 4.07
C PHE A 207 27.03 -27.28 4.83
N GLU A 208 27.17 -27.75 6.08
CA GLU A 208 28.44 -27.77 6.79
C GLU A 208 29.54 -28.59 6.05
N ALA A 209 29.21 -29.25 4.93
CA ALA A 209 30.13 -30.13 4.20
C ALA A 209 30.71 -29.65 2.85
N ASN A 210 30.16 -28.72 2.03
CA ASN A 210 30.93 -28.23 0.83
C ASN A 210 30.36 -27.13 -0.11
N ASN A 211 29.24 -26.44 0.13
CA ASN A 211 28.83 -25.38 -0.82
C ASN A 211 28.08 -24.20 -0.18
N GLN A 212 28.85 -23.23 0.33
CA GLN A 212 28.36 -22.00 0.96
C GLN A 212 27.65 -21.04 -0.01
N THR A 213 27.69 -21.26 -1.32
CA THR A 213 27.16 -20.35 -2.35
C THR A 213 25.64 -20.37 -2.44
N ALA A 214 24.99 -21.53 -2.30
CA ALA A 214 23.53 -21.66 -2.41
C ALA A 214 22.78 -20.96 -1.27
N VAL A 215 23.24 -21.18 -0.03
CA VAL A 215 22.63 -20.60 1.18
C VAL A 215 22.82 -19.08 1.22
N ASN A 216 23.99 -18.58 0.83
CA ASN A 216 24.29 -17.14 0.83
C ASN A 216 23.50 -16.35 -0.22
N LEU A 217 23.24 -16.98 -1.37
CA LEU A 217 22.53 -16.36 -2.48
C LEU A 217 21.00 -16.35 -2.24
N PHE A 218 20.49 -17.33 -1.50
CA PHE A 218 19.11 -17.37 -1.00
C PHE A 218 18.86 -16.36 0.14
N LEU A 219 19.84 -16.16 1.04
CA LEU A 219 19.81 -15.11 2.07
C LEU A 219 19.80 -13.69 1.49
N ALA A 220 20.54 -13.44 0.39
CA ALA A 220 20.51 -12.16 -0.32
C ALA A 220 19.16 -11.89 -0.99
N LEU A 221 18.53 -12.95 -1.51
CA LEU A 221 17.18 -12.98 -2.08
C LEU A 221 16.11 -12.57 -1.05
N LEU A 222 16.26 -13.06 0.19
CA LEU A 222 15.40 -12.73 1.32
C LEU A 222 15.49 -11.26 1.72
N TYR A 223 16.70 -10.72 1.83
CA TYR A 223 16.93 -9.34 2.22
C TYR A 223 16.35 -8.33 1.23
N LEU A 224 16.27 -8.69 -0.06
CA LEU A 224 15.70 -7.87 -1.13
C LEU A 224 14.17 -7.93 -1.19
N LEU A 225 13.57 -9.08 -0.82
CA LEU A 225 12.12 -9.28 -0.77
C LEU A 225 11.50 -8.68 0.52
N TYR A 226 12.30 -8.50 1.57
CA TYR A 226 11.90 -7.88 2.84
C TYR A 226 11.84 -6.33 2.79
N LEU A 227 12.16 -5.71 1.64
CA LEU A 227 12.20 -4.25 1.46
C LEU A 227 10.96 -3.71 0.72
#